data_AF-A0A2X3FB96-F1
#
_entry.id   AF-A0A2X3FB96-F1
#
_cell.length_a   1.000
_cell.length_b   1.000
_cell.length_c   1.000
_cell.angle_alpha   90.00
_cell.angle_beta   90.00
_cell.angle_gamma   90.00
#
_symmetry.space_group_name_H-M   'P 1'
#
loop_
_entity.id
_entity.type
_entity.pdbx_description
1 polymer ?
#
loop_
_entity_poly.entity_id
_entity_poly.type
_entity_poly.pdbx_seq_one_letter_code
_entity_poly.pdbx_strand_id
1 'polypeptide(L)' 'MNVTLVEINIKPERVDDFSRCFAPTTRARCRSQATCALMSCRILR' A
#
# COMPACT_ATOMS: atom_id res chain seq x y z
N MET A 1 -10.60 -12.91 -9.90
CA MET A 1 -9.80 -12.18 -8.90
C MET A 1 -10.24 -10.73 -8.96
N ASN A 2 -10.77 -10.16 -7.87
CA ASN A 2 -11.18 -8.75 -7.85
C ASN A 2 -9.99 -7.91 -7.37
N VAL A 3 -9.68 -6.83 -8.09
CA VAL A 3 -8.54 -5.95 -7.79
C VAL A 3 -9.10 -4.56 -7.51
N THR A 4 -8.83 -4.03 -6.31
CA THR A 4 -9.18 -2.67 -5.94
C THR A 4 -7.95 -1.78 -6.04
N LEU A 5 -8.03 -0.75 -6.87
CA LEU A 5 -7.00 0.28 -6.99
C LEU A 5 -7.42 1.49 -6.17
N VAL A 6 -6.47 2.04 -5.41
CA VAL A 6 -6.66 3.25 -4.60
C VAL A 6 -5.50 4.20 -4.91
N GLU A 7 -5.80 5.38 -5.43
CA GLU A 7 -4.83 6.46 -5.61
C GLU A 7 -4.83 7.35 -4.35
N ILE A 8 -3.65 7.61 -3.80
CA ILE A 8 -3.48 8.44 -2.61
C ILE A 8 -2.44 9.51 -2.91
N ASN A 9 -2.82 10.77 -2.76
CA ASN A 9 -1.90 11.90 -2.88
C ASN A 9 -1.17 12.11 -1.55
N ILE A 10 0.14 11.87 -1.56
CA ILE A 10 1.01 12.03 -0.39
C ILE A 10 1.94 13.21 -0.68
N LYS A 11 2.10 14.09 0.29
CA LYS A 11 3.07 15.18 0.18
C LYS A 11 4.48 14.60 -0.01
N PRO A 12 5.33 15.17 -0.89
CA PRO A 12 6.65 14.62 -1.20
C PRO A 12 7.50 14.32 0.04
N GLU A 13 7.47 15.20 1.02
CA GLU A 13 8.23 15.10 2.28
C GLU A 13 7.74 13.98 3.22
N ARG A 14 6.58 13.38 2.93
CA ARG A 14 5.97 12.32 3.76
C ARG A 14 5.97 10.94 3.09
N VAL A 15 6.52 10.82 1.88
CA VAL A 15 6.49 9.56 1.11
C VAL A 15 7.26 8.45 1.81
N ASP A 16 8.41 8.76 2.41
CA ASP A 16 9.23 7.77 3.12
C ASP A 16 8.54 7.26 4.39
N ASP A 17 7.93 8.17 5.16
CA ASP A 17 7.16 7.81 6.36
C ASP A 17 5.94 6.97 6.01
N PHE A 18 5.21 7.33 4.94
CA PHE A 18 4.10 6.52 4.46
C PHE A 18 4.56 5.11 4.05
N SER A 19 5.67 5.02 3.31
CA SER A 19 6.23 3.75 2.86
C SER A 19 6.62 2.85 4.03
N ARG A 20 7.23 3.44 5.08
CA ARG A 20 7.59 2.75 6.33
C ARG A 20 6.38 2.26 7.11
N CYS A 21 5.28 3.02 7.14
CA CYS A 21 4.03 2.59 7.79
C CYS A 21 3.28 1.53 6.99
N PHE A 22 3.35 1.59 5.65
CA PHE A 22 2.61 0.67 4.79
C PHE A 22 3.23 -0.73 4.72
N ALA A 23 4.57 -0.81 4.67
CA ALA A 23 5.33 -2.07 4.61
C ALA A 23 5.03 -3.10 5.73
N PRO A 24 4.90 -2.73 7.02
CA PRO A 24 4.54 -3.68 8.08
C PRO A 24 3.05 -4.08 8.02
N THR A 25 2.20 -3.21 7.48
CA THR A 25 0.75 -3.43 7.45
C THR A 25 0.34 -4.46 6.40
N THR A 26 1.03 -4.53 5.26
CA THR A 26 0.81 -5.54 4.21
C THR A 26 1.14 -6.96 4.68
N ARG A 27 2.12 -7.12 5.57
CA ARG A 27 2.54 -8.43 6.08
C ARG A 27 1.63 -9.00 7.17
N ALA A 28 0.98 -8.13 7.94
CA ALA A 28 0.15 -8.54 9.08
C ALA A 28 -1.35 -8.69 8.75
N ARG A 29 -1.91 -7.86 7.84
CA ARG A 29 -3.36 -7.85 7.58
C ARG A 29 -3.86 -8.87 6.56
N CYS A 30 -3.00 -9.46 5.73
CA CYS A 30 -3.43 -10.47 4.74
C CYS A 30 -3.62 -11.88 5.31
N ARG A 31 -3.88 -12.02 6.61
CA ARG A 31 -4.08 -13.33 7.27
C ARG A 31 -5.54 -13.76 7.40
N SER A 32 -6.53 -12.88 7.19
CA SER A 32 -7.94 -13.22 7.50
C SER A 32 -8.91 -13.27 6.31
N GLN A 33 -8.46 -13.12 5.06
CA GLN A 33 -9.32 -13.38 3.91
C GLN A 33 -8.48 -13.76 2.71
N ALA A 34 -8.88 -14.85 2.05
CA ALA A 34 -8.26 -15.49 0.91
C ALA A 34 -7.38 -14.54 0.05
N THR A 35 -6.06 -14.76 0.09
CA THR A 35 -5.10 -14.36 -0.94
C THR A 35 -5.22 -12.90 -1.43
N CYS A 36 -5.33 -11.93 -0.53
CA CYS A 36 -5.17 -10.52 -0.90
C CYS A 36 -3.68 -10.16 -0.93
N ALA A 37 -3.16 -9.80 -2.11
CA ALA A 37 -1.83 -9.19 -2.23
C ALA A 37 -2.00 -7.67 -2.31
N LEU A 38 -1.40 -6.94 -1.36
CA LEU A 38 -1.33 -5.49 -1.39
C LEU A 38 0.01 -5.06 -1.98
N MET A 39 -0.03 -4.34 -3.10
CA MET A 39 1.14 -3.71 -3.71
C MET A 39 0.94 -2.20 -3.74
N SER A 40 2.02 -1.46 -3.53
CA SER A 40 2.07 0.00 -3.66
C SER A 40 3.10 0.38 -4.71
N CYS A 41 2.74 1.27 -5.63
CA CYS A 41 3.65 1.84 -6.63
C CYS A 41 3.68 3.36 -6.48
N ARG A 42 4.86 3.96 -6.68
CA ARG A 42 5.00 5.42 -6.75
C ARG A 42 4.78 5.87 -8.19
N ILE A 43 3.84 6.78 -8.42
CA ILE A 43 3.62 7.40 -9.72
C ILE A 43 4.47 8.68 -9.77
N LEU A 44 5.46 8.73 -10.65
CA LEU A 44 6.23 9.93 -10.96
C LEU A 44 5.50 10.64 -12.10
N ARG A 45 4.80 11.74 -11.79
CA ARG A 45 4.23 12.65 -12.80
C ARG A 45 5.13 13.87 -12.93
#